data_AF-A0A7Y2HCW0-F1
#
_entry.id   AF-A0A7Y2HCW0-F1
#
_cell.length_a   1.000
_cell.length_b   1.000
_cell.length_c   1.000
_cell.angle_alpha   90.00
_cell.angle_beta   90.00
_cell.angle_gamma   90.00
#
_symmetry.space_group_name_H-M   'P 1'
#
loop_
_entity.id
_entity.type
_entity.pdbx_description
1 polymer ?
#
loop_
_entity_poly.entity_id
_entity_poly.type
_entity_poly.pdbx_seq_one_letter_code
_entity_poly.pdbx_strand_id
1 'polypeptide(L)' 'EELAKGDVMFVSTGVTDGSLLKGVQFKPWGAITHSLVMRSKSGTIRHIQADHHFDRKPRY' A
#
# COMPACT_ATOMS: atom_id res chain seq x y z
N GLU A 1 -19.32 -0.68 15.82
CA GLU A 1 -19.31 -2.12 15.44
C GLU A 1 -20.21 -2.47 14.26
N GLU A 2 -21.19 -1.63 13.87
CA GLU A 2 -22.12 -2.00 12.79
C GLU A 2 -21.48 -2.11 11.40
N LEU A 3 -20.51 -1.24 11.07
CA LEU A 3 -19.87 -1.23 9.74
C LEU A 3 -18.65 -2.15 9.64
N ALA A 4 -17.90 -2.31 10.74
CA ALA A 4 -16.76 -3.22 10.85
C ALA A 4 -16.62 -3.68 12.31
N LYS A 5 -16.47 -5.00 12.51
CA LYS A 5 -16.39 -5.65 13.83
C LYS A 5 -15.40 -6.81 13.86
N GLY A 6 -14.91 -7.15 15.05
CA GLY A 6 -13.96 -8.24 15.29
C GLY A 6 -12.51 -7.89 14.91
N ASP A 7 -11.76 -8.89 14.47
CA ASP A 7 -10.38 -8.75 13.98
C ASP A 7 -10.40 -8.18 12.56
N VAL A 8 -10.19 -6.87 12.42
CA VAL A 8 -10.26 -6.11 11.17
C VAL A 8 -8.86 -5.75 10.69
N MET A 9 -8.66 -5.83 9.38
CA MET A 9 -7.47 -5.34 8.70
C MET A 9 -7.90 -4.35 7.61
N PHE A 10 -7.22 -3.21 7.55
CA PHE A 10 -7.40 -2.21 6.50
C PHE A 10 -6.10 -2.07 5.73
N VAL A 11 -6.21 -2.07 4.40
CA VAL A 11 -5.09 -1.84 3.49
C VAL A 11 -5.53 -0.87 2.41
N SER A 12 -4.69 0.13 2.14
CA SER A 12 -4.86 1.01 0.99
C SER A 12 -3.52 1.29 0.31
N THR A 13 -3.57 1.49 -1.00
CA THR A 13 -2.42 1.88 -1.83
C THR A 13 -2.82 3.09 -2.68
N GLY A 14 -1.98 4.12 -2.72
CA GLY A 14 -2.25 5.31 -3.52
C GLY A 14 -2.11 5.03 -5.01
N VAL A 15 -3.14 5.37 -5.81
CA VAL A 15 -3.08 5.31 -7.28
C VAL A 15 -2.62 6.65 -7.84
N THR A 16 -3.30 7.73 -7.47
CA THR A 16 -2.88 9.12 -7.68
C THR A 16 -2.47 9.76 -6.36
N ASP A 17 -1.73 10.87 -6.41
CA ASP A 17 -1.37 11.60 -5.20
C ASP A 17 -2.64 12.06 -4.45
N GLY A 18 -2.73 11.65 -3.19
CA GLY A 18 -3.77 12.06 -2.27
C GLY A 18 -3.18 12.59 -0.98
N SER A 19 -4.05 13.04 -0.07
CA SER A 19 -3.64 13.58 1.23
C SER A 19 -2.97 12.53 2.13
N LEU A 20 -3.32 11.25 1.98
CA LEU A 20 -2.83 10.17 2.83
C LEU A 20 -1.66 9.39 2.22
N LEU A 21 -1.72 9.10 0.91
CA LEU A 21 -0.75 8.28 0.21
C LEU A 21 -0.35 8.94 -1.10
N LYS A 22 0.94 8.84 -1.43
CA LYS A 22 1.43 9.18 -2.76
C LYS A 22 0.88 8.17 -3.77
N GLY A 23 0.61 8.65 -4.97
CA GLY A 23 0.24 7.83 -6.11
C GLY A 23 1.37 6.94 -6.56
N VAL A 24 1.08 6.05 -7.51
CA VAL A 24 2.08 5.21 -8.14
C VAL A 24 3.06 6.08 -8.92
N GLN A 25 4.35 5.94 -8.61
CA GLN A 25 5.41 6.65 -9.31
C GLN A 25 6.14 5.70 -10.25
N PHE A 26 5.90 5.84 -11.55
CA PHE A 26 6.65 5.10 -12.55
C PHE A 26 8.09 5.60 -12.64
N LYS A 27 9.03 4.66 -12.73
CA LYS A 27 10.47 4.86 -12.88
C LYS A 27 10.95 4.10 -14.13
N PRO A 28 12.11 4.45 -14.72
CA PRO A 28 12.63 3.72 -15.87
C PRO A 28 12.80 2.20 -15.63
N TRP A 29 13.08 1.81 -14.38
CA TRP A 29 13.27 0.42 -13.96
C TRP A 29 11.99 -0.23 -13.38
N GLY A 30 10.90 0.53 -13.20
CA GLY A 30 9.65 -0.03 -12.69
C GLY A 30 8.72 0.97 -12.02
N ALA A 31 8.33 0.74 -10.77
CA ALA A 31 7.41 1.62 -10.06
C ALA A 31 7.65 1.67 -8.54
N ILE A 32 7.25 2.76 -7.91
CA ILE A 32 7.20 2.92 -6.45
C ILE A 32 5.75 3.09 -6.03
N THR A 33 5.31 2.33 -5.02
CA THR A 33 3.97 2.44 -4.44
C THR A 33 4.03 2.79 -2.96
N HIS A 34 3.10 3.61 -2.49
CA HIS A 34 2.93 3.93 -1.07
C HIS A 34 1.63 3.30 -0.56
N SER A 35 1.73 2.53 0.51
CA SER A 35 0.59 1.82 1.12
C SER A 35 0.51 2.05 2.63
N LEU A 36 -0.71 1.97 3.15
CA LEU A 36 -1.01 1.96 4.58
C LEU A 36 -1.64 0.63 4.95
N VAL A 37 -1.10 -0.04 5.95
CA VAL A 37 -1.64 -1.29 6.50
C VAL A 37 -1.92 -1.12 7.97
N MET A 38 -3.14 -1.44 8.41
CA MET A 38 -3.57 -1.33 9.80
C MET A 38 -4.29 -2.60 10.25
N ARG A 39 -4.09 -3.01 11.50
CA ARG A 39 -4.74 -4.20 12.06
C ARG A 39 -5.29 -3.91 13.45
N SER A 40 -6.59 -4.14 13.66
CA SER A 40 -7.26 -3.85 14.94
C SER A 40 -6.67 -4.66 16.08
N LYS A 41 -6.48 -5.97 15.87
CA LYS A 41 -5.99 -6.90 16.90
C LYS A 41 -4.64 -6.51 17.50
N SER A 42 -3.72 -6.00 16.68
CA SER A 42 -2.37 -5.63 17.14
C SER A 42 -2.19 -4.13 17.34
N GLY A 43 -3.19 -3.32 16.98
CA GLY A 43 -3.08 -1.84 16.95
C GLY A 43 -1.98 -1.31 16.02
N THR A 44 -1.37 -2.17 15.19
CA THR A 44 -0.18 -1.82 14.41
C THR A 44 -0.59 -1.07 13.16
N ILE A 45 0.11 0.03 12.90
CA ILE A 45 0.02 0.81 11.66
C ILE A 45 1.36 0.70 10.95
N ARG A 46 1.35 0.32 9.68
CA ARG A 46 2.54 0.22 8.83
C ARG A 46 2.37 1.11 7.61
N HIS A 47 3.29 2.04 7.45
CA HIS A 47 3.50 2.74 6.20
C HIS A 47 4.53 1.95 5.38
N ILE A 48 4.15 1.54 4.17
CA ILE A 48 4.98 0.69 3.32
C ILE A 48 5.25 1.44 2.02
N GLN A 49 6.52 1.70 1.76
CA GLN A 49 7.00 2.07 0.43
C GLN A 49 7.61 0.81 -0.19
N ALA A 50 7.20 0.49 -1.41
CA ALA A 50 7.72 -0.67 -2.13
C ALA A 50 8.26 -0.25 -3.49
N ASP A 51 9.48 -0.71 -3.79
CA ASP A 51 10.16 -0.54 -5.06
C ASP A 51 9.96 -1.80 -5.91
N HIS A 52 9.20 -1.67 -6.99
CA HIS A 52 8.86 -2.75 -7.90
C HIS A 52 9.78 -2.71 -9.11
N HIS A 53 10.71 -3.67 -9.21
CA HIS A 53 11.67 -3.79 -10.31
C HIS A 53 11.09 -4.60 -11.47
N PHE A 54 10.57 -3.93 -12.51
CA PHE A 54 9.99 -4.58 -13.69
C PHE A 54 11.07 -5.13 -14.64
N ASP A 55 12.30 -4.63 -14.50
CA ASP A 55 13.47 -5.00 -15.27
C ASP A 55 14.12 -6.33 -14.85
N ARG A 56 13.71 -6.93 -13.72
CA ARG A 56 14.35 -8.13 -13.15
C ARG A 56 13.53 -9.43 -13.17
N LYS A 57 12.18 -9.40 -13.12
CA LYS A 57 11.16 -10.50 -13.32
C LYS A 57 9.94 -10.37 -12.36
N PRO A 58 8.77 -11.00 -12.65
CA PRO A 58 8.34 -11.64 -13.90
C PRO A 58 7.39 -10.74 -14.72
N ARG A 59 7.40 -10.91 -16.04
CA ARG A 59 6.38 -10.33 -16.93
C ARG A 59 5.08 -11.12 -16.72
N TYR A 60 4.04 -10.46 -16.22
CA TYR A 60 2.66 -10.97 -16.18
C TYR A 60 1.92 -10.59 -17.46
#